data_AF-A0A7Y5VYN0-F1
#
_entry.id   AF-A0A7Y5VYN0-F1
#
_cell.length_a   1.000
_cell.length_b   1.000
_cell.length_c   1.000
_cell.angle_alpha   90.00
_cell.angle_beta   90.00
_cell.angle_gamma   90.00
#
_symmetry.space_group_name_H-M   'P 1'
#
loop_
_entity.id
_entity.type
_entity.pdbx_description
1 polymer ?
#
loop_
_entity_poly.entity_id
_entity_poly.type
_entity_poly.pdbx_seq_one_letter_code
_entity_poly.pdbx_strand_id
1 'polypeptide(L)'
;MKKIGLILAIAVAAGTAQAKDNVGKLLQGVNANGGTGNRSISTLNVNVAGTPSWDSYGSANNVVIGPNIGANSHVIGIGWDVSLSTVGASWLSELVVSFEDSAATTGVFLTPGVADGFPGSGVYTSGGVVDLVGLSLDFTVGGDGVLRMEFFEGFDDISNSIDGFWDAGILTVQYEAIPAPGSLALLAGAGFIAARRRR
;
A
#
# COMPACT_ATOMS: atom_id res chain seq x y z
N MET A 1 36.01 -6.99 -94.67
CA MET A 1 35.93 -7.74 -93.39
C MET A 1 35.01 -7.00 -92.44
N LYS A 2 34.05 -7.72 -91.84
CA LYS A 2 33.40 -7.48 -90.53
C LYS A 2 32.45 -6.25 -90.44
N LYS A 3 31.13 -6.47 -90.58
CA LYS A 3 30.13 -6.84 -89.55
C LYS A 3 29.35 -5.59 -89.09
N ILE A 4 28.15 -5.40 -89.66
CA ILE A 4 27.09 -4.54 -89.11
C ILE A 4 26.53 -5.28 -87.89
N GLY A 5 26.82 -4.79 -86.69
CA GLY A 5 26.37 -5.36 -85.43
C GLY A 5 25.06 -4.72 -84.99
N LEU A 6 24.02 -5.56 -84.94
CA LEU A 6 22.77 -5.37 -84.22
C LEU A 6 23.06 -5.01 -82.74
N ILE A 7 22.52 -3.90 -82.22
CA ILE A 7 22.47 -3.67 -80.78
C ILE A 7 21.00 -3.55 -80.33
N LEU A 8 20.70 -4.49 -79.45
CA LEU A 8 19.48 -4.84 -78.75
C LEU A 8 19.00 -3.68 -77.87
N ALA A 9 17.73 -3.30 -78.01
CA ALA A 9 17.07 -2.42 -77.06
C ALA A 9 16.84 -3.18 -75.74
N ILE A 10 17.53 -2.77 -74.68
CA ILE A 10 17.27 -3.24 -73.30
C ILE A 10 16.24 -2.29 -72.70
N ALA A 11 15.01 -2.78 -72.49
CA ALA A 11 14.01 -2.11 -71.69
C ALA A 11 14.42 -2.20 -70.21
N VAL A 12 14.79 -1.08 -69.60
CA VAL A 12 14.95 -1.00 -68.15
C VAL A 12 13.56 -0.80 -67.54
N ALA A 13 13.05 -1.85 -66.88
CA ALA A 13 11.89 -1.74 -66.02
C ALA A 13 12.26 -0.87 -64.81
N ALA A 14 11.74 0.35 -64.76
CA ALA A 14 11.80 1.18 -63.57
C ALA A 14 10.85 0.59 -62.52
N GLY A 15 11.39 -0.19 -61.58
CA GLY A 15 10.68 -0.55 -60.37
C GLY A 15 10.43 0.71 -59.53
N THR A 16 9.18 1.00 -59.19
CA THR A 16 8.83 2.04 -58.23
C THR A 16 9.31 1.59 -56.86
N ALA A 17 10.49 2.06 -56.44
CA ALA A 17 10.94 1.91 -55.07
C ALA A 17 9.97 2.67 -54.15
N GLN A 18 9.22 1.92 -53.34
CA GLN A 18 8.38 2.48 -52.28
C GLN A 18 9.33 3.00 -51.19
N ALA A 19 9.37 4.32 -50.99
CA ALA A 19 10.18 4.92 -49.95
C ALA A 19 9.75 4.34 -48.60
N LYS A 20 10.68 3.67 -47.92
CA LYS A 20 10.51 3.27 -46.53
C LYS A 20 10.70 4.55 -45.72
N ASP A 21 9.59 5.17 -45.31
CA ASP A 21 9.62 6.31 -44.40
C ASP A 21 10.32 5.85 -43.10
N ASN A 22 11.61 6.17 -43.00
CA ASN A 22 12.40 6.04 -41.78
C ASN A 22 12.14 7.24 -40.85
N VAL A 23 10.90 7.73 -40.82
CA VAL A 23 10.50 8.71 -39.81
C VAL A 23 10.16 7.88 -38.58
N GLY A 24 11.08 7.84 -37.62
CA GLY A 24 10.86 7.19 -36.33
C GLY A 24 9.50 7.56 -35.77
N LYS A 25 8.83 6.59 -35.12
CA LYS A 25 7.48 6.74 -34.57
C LYS A 25 7.35 8.11 -33.89
N LEU A 26 6.53 8.98 -34.48
CA LEU A 26 6.24 10.30 -33.94
C LEU A 26 5.68 10.09 -32.53
N LEU A 27 6.31 10.68 -31.52
CA LEU A 27 5.81 10.69 -30.15
C LEU A 27 4.57 11.59 -30.14
N GLN A 28 3.42 11.03 -30.51
CA GLN A 28 2.15 11.70 -30.29
C GLN A 28 2.00 11.82 -28.78
N GLY A 29 1.91 13.04 -28.26
CA GLY A 29 1.71 13.35 -26.84
C GLY A 29 0.35 12.89 -26.30
N VAL A 30 -0.08 11.69 -26.68
CA VAL A 30 -1.23 11.00 -26.11
C VAL A 30 -0.73 10.37 -24.82
N ASN A 31 -1.28 10.81 -23.69
CA ASN A 31 -1.05 10.12 -22.42
C ASN A 31 -1.32 8.63 -22.62
N ALA A 32 -0.39 7.79 -22.16
CA ALA A 32 -0.56 6.36 -22.18
C ALA A 32 -1.71 5.97 -21.24
N ASN A 33 -2.95 6.00 -21.75
CA ASN A 33 -4.05 5.26 -21.14
C ASN A 33 -3.85 3.78 -21.50
N GLY A 34 -2.88 3.19 -20.81
CA GLY A 34 -2.37 1.85 -21.08
C GLY A 34 -1.72 1.27 -19.84
N GLY A 35 -2.52 1.09 -18.78
CA GLY A 35 -2.41 -0.07 -17.89
C GLY A 35 -1.07 -0.37 -17.21
N THR A 36 -0.37 0.62 -16.68
CA THR A 36 0.26 0.44 -15.37
C THR A 36 -0.64 1.17 -14.40
N GLY A 37 -1.41 0.43 -13.60
CA GLY A 37 -2.25 1.04 -12.59
C GLY A 37 -1.37 1.97 -11.76
N ASN A 38 -1.67 3.27 -11.77
CA ASN A 38 -1.10 4.16 -10.77
C ASN A 38 -1.52 3.55 -9.43
N ARG A 39 -0.59 2.89 -8.74
CA ARG A 39 -0.79 2.41 -7.38
C ARG A 39 -1.03 3.66 -6.55
N SER A 40 -2.31 3.93 -6.25
CA SER A 40 -2.69 5.10 -5.46
C SER A 40 -2.32 4.81 -4.02
N ILE A 41 -1.15 5.31 -3.62
CA ILE A 41 -0.73 5.29 -2.23
C ILE A 41 -1.68 6.20 -1.46
N SER A 42 -2.36 5.63 -0.48
CA SER A 42 -3.25 6.30 0.45
C SER A 42 -2.60 6.31 1.83
N THR A 43 -3.00 7.26 2.67
CA THR A 43 -2.49 7.39 4.04
C THR A 43 -3.65 7.41 5.02
N LEU A 44 -3.59 6.54 6.01
CA LEU A 44 -4.48 6.50 7.16
C LEU A 44 -3.70 6.98 8.40
N ASN A 45 -4.24 7.98 9.08
CA ASN A 45 -3.73 8.43 10.37
C ASN A 45 -4.70 8.00 11.47
N VAL A 46 -4.19 7.22 12.43
CA VAL A 46 -4.93 6.70 13.57
C VAL A 46 -4.48 7.46 14.81
N ASN A 47 -5.41 8.18 15.45
CA ASN A 47 -5.16 8.78 16.75
C ASN A 47 -5.29 7.72 17.84
N VAL A 48 -4.25 7.58 18.66
CA VAL A 48 -4.15 6.55 19.71
C VAL A 48 -4.28 7.12 21.11
N ALA A 49 -4.52 8.42 21.25
CA ALA A 49 -4.57 9.10 22.54
C ALA A 49 -5.55 8.45 23.53
N GLY A 50 -5.04 8.11 24.71
CA GLY A 50 -5.79 7.47 25.79
C GLY A 50 -6.05 5.98 25.58
N THR A 51 -5.38 5.30 24.63
CA THR A 51 -5.58 3.86 24.40
C THR A 51 -4.81 3.06 25.45
N PRO A 52 -5.48 2.26 26.30
CA PRO A 52 -4.78 1.42 27.27
C PRO A 52 -4.19 0.17 26.61
N SER A 53 -3.12 -0.33 27.21
CA SER A 53 -2.49 -1.61 26.91
C SER A 53 -2.67 -2.51 28.14
N TRP A 54 -3.25 -3.70 27.94
CA TRP A 54 -3.76 -4.55 29.03
C TRP A 54 -2.90 -5.79 29.20
N ASP A 55 -3.15 -6.84 28.42
CA ASP A 55 -2.51 -8.13 28.59
C ASP A 55 -1.78 -8.51 27.30
N SER A 56 -1.27 -9.75 27.26
CA SER A 56 -0.70 -10.36 26.06
C SER A 56 -1.63 -10.34 24.85
N TYR A 57 -1.04 -10.40 23.65
CA TYR A 57 -1.73 -10.49 22.37
C TYR A 57 -2.89 -11.51 22.36
N GLY A 58 -4.04 -11.11 21.83
CA GLY A 58 -5.26 -11.91 21.72
C GLY A 58 -6.15 -11.89 22.96
N SER A 59 -5.78 -11.17 24.04
CA SER A 59 -6.64 -11.03 25.22
C SER A 59 -7.94 -10.32 24.88
N ALA A 60 -9.04 -10.76 25.51
CA ALA A 60 -10.35 -10.12 25.35
C ALA A 60 -10.42 -8.72 25.99
N ASN A 61 -9.46 -8.38 26.86
CA ASN A 61 -9.35 -7.04 27.47
C ASN A 61 -8.66 -6.03 26.54
N ASN A 62 -7.91 -6.50 25.55
CA ASN A 62 -7.14 -5.64 24.67
C ASN A 62 -8.04 -4.78 23.80
N VAL A 63 -7.54 -3.57 23.49
CA VAL A 63 -8.23 -2.70 22.55
C VAL A 63 -7.91 -3.15 21.14
N VAL A 64 -8.96 -3.46 20.38
CA VAL A 64 -8.85 -3.81 18.95
C VAL A 64 -9.64 -2.81 18.14
N ILE A 65 -8.97 -2.18 17.17
CA ILE A 65 -9.58 -1.30 16.17
C ILE A 65 -9.47 -1.92 14.78
N GLY A 66 -10.42 -1.60 13.91
CA GLY A 66 -10.53 -2.21 12.58
C GLY A 66 -10.90 -1.22 11.49
N PRO A 67 -10.06 -0.20 11.18
CA PRO A 67 -10.32 0.69 10.05
C PRO A 67 -10.39 -0.10 8.74
N ASN A 68 -11.37 0.23 7.89
CA ASN A 68 -11.46 -0.32 6.55
C ASN A 68 -10.59 0.51 5.59
N ILE A 69 -9.55 -0.11 5.04
CA ILE A 69 -8.63 0.51 4.08
C ILE A 69 -8.90 0.05 2.64
N GLY A 70 -9.89 -0.81 2.43
CA GLY A 70 -10.30 -1.37 1.14
C GLY A 70 -9.84 -2.81 0.98
N ALA A 71 -10.71 -3.64 0.37
CA ALA A 71 -10.47 -5.06 0.15
C ALA A 71 -9.15 -5.32 -0.59
N ASN A 72 -8.36 -6.27 -0.09
CA ASN A 72 -7.06 -6.65 -0.65
C ASN A 72 -6.06 -5.49 -0.77
N SER A 73 -6.18 -4.43 0.04
CA SER A 73 -5.19 -3.35 0.03
C SER A 73 -3.84 -3.82 0.56
N HIS A 74 -2.78 -3.35 -0.07
CA HIS A 74 -1.40 -3.72 0.25
C HIS A 74 -0.80 -2.67 1.19
N VAL A 75 -0.55 -3.04 2.45
CA VAL A 75 0.09 -2.19 3.45
C VAL A 75 1.60 -2.17 3.18
N ILE A 76 2.13 -0.98 2.90
CA ILE A 76 3.50 -0.79 2.42
C ILE A 76 4.35 0.08 3.35
N GLY A 77 3.74 0.75 4.33
CA GLY A 77 4.48 1.63 5.23
C GLY A 77 3.78 1.88 6.54
N ILE A 78 4.55 1.97 7.62
CA ILE A 78 4.07 2.33 8.96
C ILE A 78 4.99 3.41 9.54
N GLY A 79 4.40 4.44 10.14
CA GLY A 79 5.10 5.46 10.91
C GLY A 79 4.42 5.71 12.25
N TRP A 80 5.16 6.23 13.22
CA TRP A 80 4.63 6.55 14.53
C TRP A 80 5.24 7.85 15.07
N ASP A 81 4.43 8.58 15.81
CA ASP A 81 4.81 9.69 16.68
C ASP A 81 3.87 9.64 17.89
N VAL A 82 4.34 9.04 18.98
CA VAL A 82 3.51 8.63 20.12
C VAL A 82 4.18 8.95 21.45
N SER A 83 3.36 9.28 22.44
CA SER A 83 3.73 9.34 23.85
C SER A 83 3.14 8.12 24.56
N LEU A 84 3.98 7.45 25.33
CA LEU A 84 3.64 6.26 26.09
C LEU A 84 3.90 6.49 27.58
N SER A 85 3.10 5.84 28.42
CA SER A 85 3.37 5.70 29.85
C SER A 85 3.11 4.29 30.33
N THR A 86 3.83 3.86 31.37
CA THR A 86 3.64 2.54 31.99
C THR A 86 2.97 2.68 33.36
N VAL A 87 2.34 1.59 33.80
CA VAL A 87 1.70 1.45 35.09
C VAL A 87 2.47 0.41 35.91
N GLY A 88 2.74 0.69 37.17
CA GLY A 88 3.37 -0.28 38.07
C GLY A 88 4.81 -0.61 37.67
N ALA A 89 5.09 -1.89 37.43
CA ALA A 89 6.43 -2.41 37.15
C ALA A 89 6.74 -2.57 35.66
N SER A 90 5.77 -2.30 34.78
CA SER A 90 5.86 -2.52 33.34
C SER A 90 6.81 -1.53 32.66
N TRP A 91 7.36 -1.94 31.52
CA TRP A 91 8.41 -1.24 30.79
C TRP A 91 7.89 -0.65 29.48
N LEU A 92 8.49 0.46 29.06
CA LEU A 92 8.12 1.13 27.81
C LEU A 92 8.37 0.25 26.58
N SER A 93 9.29 -0.71 26.69
CA SER A 93 9.55 -1.74 25.68
C SER A 93 8.49 -2.83 25.58
N GLU A 94 7.47 -2.83 26.43
CA GLU A 94 6.43 -3.87 26.46
C GLU A 94 5.14 -3.42 25.78
N LEU A 95 4.90 -2.12 25.61
CA LEU A 95 3.74 -1.64 24.85
C LEU A 95 3.89 -1.96 23.35
N VAL A 96 2.98 -2.78 22.83
CA VAL A 96 2.97 -3.23 21.44
C VAL A 96 1.65 -2.88 20.77
N VAL A 97 1.71 -2.61 19.47
CA VAL A 97 0.54 -2.60 18.59
C VAL A 97 0.76 -3.55 17.42
N SER A 98 -0.23 -4.39 17.12
CA SER A 98 -0.23 -5.19 15.89
C SER A 98 -0.85 -4.42 14.73
N PHE A 99 -0.40 -4.72 13.52
CA PHE A 99 -1.03 -4.30 12.27
C PHE A 99 -1.19 -5.53 11.40
N GLU A 100 -2.43 -5.99 11.21
CA GLU A 100 -2.70 -7.30 10.64
C GLU A 100 -3.93 -7.30 9.71
N ASP A 101 -4.09 -8.34 8.92
CA ASP A 101 -5.40 -8.64 8.35
C ASP A 101 -6.40 -9.03 9.46
N SER A 102 -7.69 -8.95 9.17
CA SER A 102 -8.74 -9.27 10.15
C SER A 102 -8.74 -10.70 10.66
N ALA A 103 -8.16 -11.64 9.91
CA ALA A 103 -7.99 -13.03 10.34
C ALA A 103 -6.71 -13.27 11.15
N ALA A 104 -5.89 -12.23 11.39
CA ALA A 104 -4.62 -12.30 12.11
C ALA A 104 -3.67 -13.39 11.54
N THR A 105 -3.56 -13.44 10.21
CA THR A 105 -2.72 -14.40 9.49
C THR A 105 -1.48 -13.77 8.88
N THR A 106 -1.51 -12.47 8.64
CA THR A 106 -0.41 -11.68 8.07
C THR A 106 -0.37 -10.32 8.73
N GLY A 107 0.83 -9.76 8.91
CA GLY A 107 0.98 -8.48 9.56
C GLY A 107 2.35 -8.28 10.19
N VAL A 108 2.46 -7.23 10.99
CA VAL A 108 3.67 -6.86 11.73
C VAL A 108 3.30 -6.32 13.10
N PHE A 109 4.22 -6.49 14.05
CA PHE A 109 4.11 -5.90 15.39
C PHE A 109 5.08 -4.74 15.52
N LEU A 110 4.63 -3.68 16.17
CA LEU A 110 5.41 -2.48 16.46
C LEU A 110 5.50 -2.29 17.97
N THR A 111 6.73 -2.17 18.46
CA THR A 111 7.05 -1.75 19.82
C THR A 111 7.80 -0.41 19.74
N PRO A 112 7.14 0.75 19.93
CA PRO A 112 7.79 2.05 19.74
C PRO A 112 9.01 2.24 20.65
N GLY A 113 8.92 1.76 21.89
CA GLY A 113 9.95 1.82 22.91
C GLY A 113 10.85 0.57 22.99
N VAL A 114 11.04 -0.19 21.91
CA VAL A 114 11.69 -1.53 21.94
C VAL A 114 13.05 -1.58 22.66
N ALA A 115 13.79 -0.47 22.70
CA ALA A 115 15.11 -0.37 23.35
C ALA A 115 15.05 0.23 24.77
N ASP A 116 13.86 0.53 25.29
CA ASP A 116 13.61 1.24 26.54
C ASP A 116 13.01 0.31 27.60
N GLY A 117 13.88 -0.48 28.22
CA GLY A 117 13.52 -1.46 29.26
C GLY A 117 13.34 -0.85 30.64
N PHE A 118 12.68 0.31 30.74
CA PHE A 118 12.44 1.01 32.00
C PHE A 118 10.97 1.43 32.13
N PRO A 119 10.42 1.48 33.37
CA PRO A 119 9.14 2.11 33.63
C PRO A 119 9.19 3.63 33.47
N GLY A 120 8.03 4.25 33.22
CA GLY A 120 7.88 5.70 33.22
C GLY A 120 7.07 6.20 32.03
N SER A 121 7.50 7.32 31.45
CA SER A 121 6.89 7.91 30.26
C SER A 121 7.95 8.25 29.22
N GLY A 122 7.61 8.04 27.95
CA GLY A 122 8.52 8.26 26.83
C GLY A 122 7.81 8.73 25.58
N VAL A 123 8.53 9.42 24.70
CA VAL A 123 8.04 9.85 23.39
C VAL A 123 8.88 9.15 22.33
N TYR A 124 8.21 8.49 21.39
CA TYR A 124 8.84 7.67 20.37
C TYR A 124 8.34 8.06 18.99
N THR A 125 9.29 8.23 18.07
CA THR A 125 8.99 8.56 16.67
C THR A 125 9.86 7.76 15.72
N SER A 126 9.30 7.37 14.59
CA SER A 126 10.03 6.81 13.45
C SER A 126 10.72 7.87 12.58
N GLY A 127 10.44 9.17 12.79
CA GLY A 127 10.95 10.26 11.95
C GLY A 127 10.38 10.29 10.53
N GLY A 128 9.30 9.54 10.26
CA GLY A 128 8.69 9.37 8.95
C GLY A 128 7.95 8.04 8.81
N VAL A 129 7.58 7.66 7.59
CA VAL A 129 6.98 6.34 7.33
C VAL A 129 8.10 5.36 6.97
N VAL A 130 8.18 4.26 7.70
CA VAL A 130 9.11 3.15 7.43
C VAL A 130 8.63 2.37 6.22
N ASP A 131 9.51 2.15 5.24
CA ASP A 131 9.24 1.37 4.04
C ASP A 131 9.23 -0.13 4.36
N LEU A 132 8.03 -0.72 4.45
CA LEU A 132 7.88 -2.15 4.74
C LEU A 132 8.23 -3.02 3.54
N VAL A 133 8.05 -2.52 2.31
CA VAL A 133 8.39 -3.26 1.08
C VAL A 133 9.90 -3.45 1.00
N GLY A 134 10.65 -2.38 1.25
CA GLY A 134 12.11 -2.43 1.35
C GLY A 134 12.62 -3.37 2.44
N LEU A 135 11.84 -3.55 3.52
CA LEU A 135 12.15 -4.46 4.63
C LEU A 135 11.58 -5.88 4.44
N SER A 136 10.80 -6.13 3.38
CA SER A 136 10.05 -7.39 3.19
C SER A 136 9.11 -7.73 4.37
N LEU A 137 8.51 -6.69 4.93
CA LEU A 137 7.55 -6.73 6.05
C LEU A 137 6.14 -6.25 5.62
N ASP A 138 5.98 -5.94 4.34
CA ASP A 138 4.71 -5.54 3.76
C ASP A 138 3.71 -6.71 3.72
N PHE A 139 2.42 -6.41 3.82
CA PHE A 139 1.36 -7.41 3.88
C PHE A 139 0.05 -6.90 3.27
N THR A 140 -0.88 -7.80 2.94
CA THR A 140 -2.15 -7.45 2.30
C THR A 140 -3.32 -7.76 3.23
N VAL A 141 -4.24 -6.81 3.42
CA VAL A 141 -5.46 -7.08 4.20
C VAL A 141 -6.41 -8.00 3.42
N GLY A 142 -7.32 -8.65 4.14
CA GLY A 142 -8.27 -9.59 3.55
C GLY A 142 -9.28 -8.97 2.57
N GLY A 143 -10.15 -9.82 2.04
CA GLY A 143 -11.23 -9.41 1.14
C GLY A 143 -12.30 -8.51 1.79
N ASP A 144 -12.31 -8.41 3.12
CA ASP A 144 -13.14 -7.46 3.88
C ASP A 144 -12.51 -6.05 3.95
N GLY A 145 -11.21 -5.94 3.68
CA GLY A 145 -10.47 -4.68 3.67
C GLY A 145 -10.16 -4.13 5.06
N VAL A 146 -10.32 -4.92 6.11
CA VAL A 146 -10.12 -4.47 7.49
C VAL A 146 -8.65 -4.65 7.86
N LEU A 147 -8.00 -3.53 8.23
CA LEU A 147 -6.73 -3.54 8.93
C LEU A 147 -7.02 -3.67 10.41
N ARG A 148 -6.70 -4.82 11.00
CA ARG A 148 -6.82 -5.07 12.43
C ARG A 148 -5.61 -4.45 13.13
N MET A 149 -5.87 -3.65 14.16
CA MET A 149 -4.84 -3.18 15.06
C MET A 149 -5.23 -3.51 16.50
N GLU A 150 -4.37 -4.26 17.18
CA GLU A 150 -4.56 -4.62 18.58
C GLU A 150 -3.46 -3.97 19.42
N PHE A 151 -3.83 -3.36 20.54
CA PHE A 151 -2.92 -2.77 21.52
C PHE A 151 -2.81 -3.70 22.72
N PHE A 152 -1.58 -4.12 23.04
CA PHE A 152 -1.31 -5.21 23.98
C PHE A 152 0.10 -5.10 24.58
N GLU A 153 0.36 -5.87 25.63
CA GLU A 153 1.68 -5.97 26.25
C GLU A 153 2.49 -7.16 25.70
N GLY A 154 3.78 -6.91 25.43
CA GLY A 154 4.75 -7.94 25.08
C GLY A 154 5.07 -8.88 26.25
N PHE A 155 4.87 -8.41 27.48
CA PHE A 155 4.98 -9.18 28.71
C PHE A 155 3.92 -8.72 29.71
N ASP A 156 3.04 -9.64 30.12
CA ASP A 156 1.96 -9.38 31.08
C ASP A 156 2.49 -9.59 32.51
N ASP A 157 2.66 -8.48 33.24
CA ASP A 157 3.11 -8.50 34.64
C ASP A 157 1.97 -8.89 35.59
N ILE A 158 0.76 -8.41 35.32
CA ILE A 158 -0.43 -8.57 36.16
C ILE A 158 -1.66 -8.80 35.29
N SER A 159 -2.07 -10.07 35.20
CA SER A 159 -3.22 -10.45 34.39
C SER A 159 -4.51 -9.68 34.72
N ASN A 160 -5.17 -9.20 33.67
CA ASN A 160 -6.39 -8.38 33.65
C ASN A 160 -6.18 -6.99 34.28
N SER A 161 -4.97 -6.45 34.19
CA SER A 161 -4.64 -5.07 34.57
C SER A 161 -4.38 -4.22 33.34
N ILE A 162 -4.36 -2.90 33.53
CA ILE A 162 -3.72 -1.99 32.58
C ILE A 162 -2.27 -1.87 33.00
N ASP A 163 -1.37 -2.13 32.05
CA ASP A 163 0.08 -2.11 32.24
C ASP A 163 0.72 -0.90 31.55
N GLY A 164 0.01 -0.29 30.59
CA GLY A 164 0.47 0.93 29.93
C GLY A 164 -0.63 1.73 29.23
N PHE A 165 -0.26 2.94 28.81
CA PHE A 165 -1.10 3.82 28.02
C PHE A 165 -0.35 4.39 26.82
N TRP A 166 -1.06 4.46 25.71
CA TRP A 166 -0.75 5.33 24.58
C TRP A 166 -1.35 6.71 24.88
N ASP A 167 -0.63 7.54 25.63
CA ASP A 167 -1.15 8.82 26.16
C ASP A 167 -1.62 9.76 25.05
N ALA A 168 -0.83 9.85 23.97
CA ALA A 168 -1.10 10.73 22.83
C ALA A 168 -0.35 10.23 21.58
N GLY A 169 -0.76 10.70 20.41
CA GLY A 169 0.01 10.54 19.17
C GLY A 169 -0.76 9.96 18.00
N ILE A 170 -0.03 9.74 16.91
CA ILE A 170 -0.56 9.25 15.64
C ILE A 170 0.25 8.03 15.18
N LEU A 171 -0.47 6.97 14.81
CA LEU A 171 0.04 5.91 13.95
C LEU A 171 -0.34 6.21 12.50
N THR A 172 0.65 6.22 11.62
CA THR A 172 0.49 6.48 10.19
C THR A 172 0.63 5.19 9.41
N VAL A 173 -0.33 4.86 8.56
CA VAL A 173 -0.29 3.68 7.69
C VAL A 173 -0.34 4.13 6.24
N GLN A 174 0.63 3.72 5.44
CA GLN A 174 0.61 3.85 3.99
C GLN A 174 0.24 2.52 3.35
N TYR A 175 -0.71 2.58 2.43
CA TYR A 175 -1.20 1.41 1.74
C TYR A 175 -1.57 1.75 0.30
N GLU A 176 -1.51 0.75 -0.56
CA GLU A 176 -2.00 0.82 -1.91
C GLU A 176 -3.39 0.20 -1.98
N ALA A 177 -4.39 1.06 -2.19
CA ALA A 177 -5.75 0.59 -2.40
C ALA A 177 -5.86 -0.08 -3.77
N ILE A 178 -6.49 -1.26 -3.84
CA ILE A 178 -6.87 -1.88 -5.10
C ILE A 178 -8.26 -1.35 -5.48
N PRO A 179 -8.41 -0.58 -6.58
CA PRO A 179 -9.72 -0.12 -7.01
C PRO A 179 -10.62 -1.33 -7.30
N ALA A 180 -11.78 -1.40 -6.63
CA ALA A 180 -12.71 -2.49 -6.84
C ALA A 180 -13.10 -2.59 -8.33
N PRO A 181 -13.07 -3.79 -8.95
CA PRO A 181 -13.37 -3.97 -10.38
C PRO A 181 -14.74 -3.40 -10.82
N GLY A 182 -15.67 -3.23 -9.88
CA GLY A 182 -17.02 -2.76 -10.14
C GLY A 182 -17.15 -1.29 -10.53
N SER A 183 -16.24 -0.39 -10.13
CA SER A 183 -16.37 1.05 -10.43
C SER A 183 -16.17 1.34 -11.93
N LEU A 184 -15.27 0.61 -12.58
CA LEU A 184 -15.06 0.70 -14.04
C LEU A 184 -16.18 0.02 -14.82
N ALA A 185 -16.71 -1.11 -14.33
CA ALA A 185 -17.85 -1.79 -14.94
C ALA A 185 -19.14 -0.95 -14.86
N LEU A 186 -19.37 -0.24 -13.75
CA LEU A 186 -20.53 0.65 -13.59
C LEU A 186 -20.42 1.89 -14.49
N LEU A 187 -19.22 2.48 -14.62
CA LEU A 187 -18.97 3.60 -15.53
C LEU A 187 -19.12 3.19 -17.00
N ALA A 188 -18.59 2.02 -17.38
CA ALA A 188 -18.78 1.46 -18.71
C ALA A 188 -20.26 1.15 -18.99
N GLY A 189 -20.97 0.54 -18.04
CA GLY A 189 -22.41 0.25 -18.13
C GLY A 189 -23.26 1.51 -18.27
N ALA A 190 -22.97 2.55 -17.50
CA ALA A 190 -23.66 3.84 -17.61
C ALA A 190 -23.45 4.51 -18.98
N GLY A 191 -22.24 4.41 -19.55
CA GLY A 191 -21.93 4.88 -20.89
C GLY A 191 -22.76 4.19 -21.98
N PHE A 192 -22.93 2.86 -21.89
CA PHE A 192 -23.76 2.11 -22.84
C PHE A 192 -25.26 2.43 -22.74
N ILE A 193 -25.77 2.65 -21.53
CA ILE A 193 -27.18 3.05 -21.30
C ILE A 193 -27.44 4.47 -21.83
N ALA A 194 -26.51 5.40 -21.63
CA ALA A 194 -26.61 6.76 -22.14
C ALA A 194 -26.54 6.82 -23.68
N ALA A 195 -25.70 5.99 -24.31
CA ALA A 195 -25.59 5.89 -25.76
C ALA A 195 -26.85 5.30 -26.41
N ARG A 196 -27.55 4.37 -25.73
CA ARG A 196 -28.78 3.76 -26.23
C ARG A 196 -30.00 4.69 -26.19
N ARG A 197 -30.01 5.68 -25.28
CA ARG A 197 -31.09 6.67 -25.16
C ARG A 197 -31.08 7.79 -26.20
N ARG A 198 -30.04 7.89 -27.04
CA ARG A 198 -29.92 8.89 -28.11
C ARG A 198 -30.22 8.34 -29.52
N ARG A 199 -30.99 7.27 -29.62
CA ARG A 199 -31.49 6.75 -30.91
C ARG A 199 -32.99 6.93 -31.01
#